data_AF-A0A8C5HRQ4-F1
#
_entry.id   AF-A0A8C5HRQ4-F1
#
_cell.length_a   1.000
_cell.length_b   1.000
_cell.length_c   1.000
_cell.angle_alpha   90.00
_cell.angle_beta   90.00
_cell.angle_gamma   90.00
#
_symmetry.space_group_name_H-M   'P 1'
#
loop_
_entity.id
_entity.type
_entity.pdbx_description
1 polymer ?
#
loop_
_entity_poly.entity_id
_entity_poly.type
_entity_poly.pdbx_seq_one_letter_code
_entity_poly.pdbx_strand_id
1 'polypeptide(L)'
;MTKLLLPTVHPKRVLFALAGVGHRTSSRTFWSVAGTADPAFIPQVPTVHQSFCVFQPISPEEALEEENILKSIAWPKTSSMTSLKNSSNPKCSKFTILPKMGGGQWYIGDQLEVSIIMKDYNCHPKTSGGDFLVASLKNRNLQAGVSGQVIDHLNGSYTAVFLLVWEGQADVEVILVHSSEAVTVLKRLNWENPDRVSFKSVFRLGSVAESTVCNICLQPTVQPVCNFTDVCTGEPWFCLKPKNLSCDTRIQHSKGDYLLPLKTQVDKLFMVKINLKVPVQSSGSSSVTVYQKSKGTTNTVLTLNVLVMVHLYGDSTVRQWFDYLTKIGDLKEFNLQTQKTTGTRTSPLLSLDHNNRILVTYDCHGPPLQYISIATSQLHYIANKLDSIMGGSNTVVALSVWAHFGNFPLEIYIRRLLSIRRAVLRLLTRAPDTLVVIRG
;
A
#
# COMPACT_ATOMS: atom_id res chain seq x y z
N MET A 1 3.06 -4.73 -5.56
CA MET A 1 2.92 -4.70 -4.09
C MET A 1 3.55 -5.97 -3.53
N THR A 2 4.54 -5.82 -2.64
CA THR A 2 5.31 -6.91 -2.04
C THR A 2 4.47 -7.64 -0.99
N LYS A 3 4.42 -8.98 -1.03
CA LYS A 3 3.91 -9.76 0.10
C LYS A 3 4.90 -9.64 1.26
N LEU A 4 4.42 -9.27 2.45
CA LEU A 4 5.22 -9.30 3.68
C LEU A 4 5.53 -10.77 4.02
N LEU A 5 6.67 -11.30 3.56
CA LEU A 5 7.02 -12.71 3.76
C LEU A 5 7.51 -12.95 5.19
N LEU A 6 6.63 -13.15 6.17
CA LEU A 6 7.04 -13.48 7.54
C LEU A 6 7.67 -14.90 7.60
N PRO A 7 8.88 -15.09 8.17
CA PRO A 7 9.42 -16.43 8.37
C PRO A 7 8.70 -17.09 9.55
N THR A 8 8.27 -18.35 9.36
CA THR A 8 7.98 -19.33 10.43
C THR A 8 7.15 -18.86 11.63
N VAL A 9 6.14 -18.00 11.43
CA VAL A 9 5.03 -17.85 12.38
C VAL A 9 3.92 -18.80 11.93
N HIS A 10 3.24 -19.48 12.86
CA HIS A 10 2.15 -20.39 12.53
C HIS A 10 1.20 -19.78 11.48
N PRO A 11 1.02 -20.42 10.29
CA PRO A 11 0.34 -19.83 9.14
C PRO A 11 -1.16 -19.53 9.36
N LYS A 12 -1.72 -19.87 10.52
CA LYS A 12 -3.13 -19.63 10.87
C LYS A 12 -3.42 -18.25 11.46
N ARG A 13 -2.42 -17.41 11.75
CA ARG A 13 -2.60 -16.17 12.55
C ARG A 13 -2.18 -14.87 11.86
N VAL A 14 -1.65 -14.96 10.65
CA VAL A 14 -1.47 -13.81 9.77
C VAL A 14 -2.35 -13.98 8.55
N LEU A 15 -3.38 -13.16 8.43
CA LEU A 15 -4.31 -13.19 7.31
C LEU A 15 -3.96 -12.09 6.32
N PHE A 16 -3.65 -12.46 5.08
CA PHE A 16 -3.53 -11.50 3.99
C PHE A 16 -4.92 -11.27 3.38
N ALA A 17 -5.47 -10.07 3.57
CA ALA A 17 -6.60 -9.61 2.80
C ALA A 17 -6.10 -9.27 1.39
N LEU A 18 -6.20 -10.25 0.49
CA LEU A 18 -5.59 -10.24 -0.84
C LEU A 18 -6.00 -9.00 -1.66
N ALA A 19 -5.01 -8.15 -1.97
CA ALA A 19 -4.89 -7.53 -3.29
C ALA A 19 -3.69 -8.19 -3.98
N GLY A 20 -3.96 -8.88 -5.08
CA GLY A 20 -3.01 -9.75 -5.75
C GLY A 20 -2.09 -8.99 -6.70
N VAL A 21 -0.78 -9.07 -6.46
CA VAL A 21 0.22 -9.28 -7.51
C VAL A 21 1.19 -10.33 -6.96
N GLY A 22 1.47 -11.37 -7.73
CA GLY A 22 2.42 -12.39 -7.35
C GLY A 22 2.99 -13.09 -8.57
N HIS A 23 4.32 -13.08 -8.68
CA HIS A 23 5.09 -14.07 -9.43
C HIS A 23 5.69 -15.06 -8.42
N ARG A 24 5.68 -16.35 -8.76
CA ARG A 24 6.42 -17.41 -8.04
C ARG A 24 7.71 -17.70 -8.79
N THR A 25 8.80 -17.90 -8.05
CA THR A 25 9.81 -18.93 -8.35
C THR A 25 10.20 -19.64 -7.06
N SER A 26 10.40 -20.95 -7.16
CA SER A 26 10.80 -21.84 -6.08
C SER A 26 12.28 -22.18 -6.19
N SER A 27 13.01 -22.22 -5.08
CA SER A 27 13.98 -23.28 -4.77
C SER A 27 14.37 -23.23 -3.29
N ARG A 28 14.56 -24.41 -2.69
CA ARG A 28 15.12 -24.66 -1.36
C ARG A 28 16.57 -25.12 -1.55
N THR A 29 17.55 -24.53 -0.85
CA THR A 29 18.69 -25.28 -0.27
C THR A 29 19.58 -24.43 0.66
N PHE A 30 19.76 -24.99 1.86
CA PHE A 30 20.81 -24.96 2.90
C PHE A 30 21.95 -23.91 2.97
N TRP A 31 22.22 -23.55 4.23
CA TRP A 31 23.26 -22.65 4.76
C TRP A 31 24.67 -23.26 4.80
N SER A 32 25.70 -22.42 4.65
CA SER A 32 26.98 -22.55 5.36
C SER A 32 27.47 -21.17 5.83
N VAL A 33 28.06 -21.14 7.02
CA VAL A 33 28.56 -19.95 7.71
C VAL A 33 30.08 -19.93 7.58
N ALA A 34 30.65 -18.78 7.20
CA ALA A 34 32.04 -18.43 7.52
C ALA A 34 32.14 -16.91 7.62
N GLY A 35 32.56 -16.42 8.80
CA GLY A 35 32.79 -15.00 9.05
C GLY A 35 34.17 -14.53 8.59
N THR A 36 34.34 -13.22 8.42
CA THR A 36 35.29 -12.36 9.16
C THR A 36 35.31 -10.93 8.59
N ALA A 37 35.36 -9.96 9.52
CA ALA A 37 35.95 -8.62 9.48
C ALA A 37 35.46 -7.55 8.47
N ASP A 38 35.01 -6.43 9.03
CA ASP A 38 34.68 -5.17 8.35
C ASP A 38 35.89 -4.55 7.62
N PRO A 39 35.71 -4.05 6.39
CA PRO A 39 36.58 -3.02 5.83
C PRO A 39 35.97 -1.61 5.96
N ALA A 40 36.86 -0.65 6.19
CA ALA A 40 36.57 0.76 6.38
C ALA A 40 35.84 1.43 5.19
N PHE A 41 34.96 2.37 5.52
CA PHE A 41 34.21 3.21 4.58
C PHE A 41 35.14 4.12 3.76
N ILE A 42 35.22 3.87 2.45
CA ILE A 42 35.84 4.77 1.47
C ILE A 42 34.71 5.54 0.77
N PRO A 43 34.66 6.89 0.85
CA PRO A 43 33.64 7.67 0.14
C PRO A 43 33.89 7.56 -1.37
N GLN A 44 32.98 6.92 -2.10
CA GLN A 44 33.00 6.96 -3.56
C GLN A 44 32.45 8.29 -4.07
N VAL A 45 33.19 8.88 -5.02
CA VAL A 45 32.82 10.10 -5.75
C VAL A 45 31.52 9.86 -6.53
N PRO A 46 30.51 10.77 -6.49
CA PRO A 46 29.22 10.50 -7.12
C PRO A 46 29.34 10.49 -8.63
N THR A 47 28.93 9.37 -9.24
CA THR A 47 28.70 9.30 -10.68
C THR A 47 27.38 10.01 -11.02
N VAL A 48 27.40 10.76 -12.12
CA VAL A 48 26.28 11.55 -12.64
C VAL A 48 25.08 10.63 -12.89
N HIS A 49 24.02 10.76 -12.06
CA HIS A 49 22.72 10.03 -12.01
C HIS A 49 22.39 9.28 -10.71
N GLN A 50 23.05 9.59 -9.59
CA GLN A 50 22.53 9.20 -8.27
C GLN A 50 21.39 10.12 -7.83
N SER A 51 20.27 9.51 -7.40
CA SER A 51 19.22 10.21 -6.65
C SER A 51 19.85 10.87 -5.42
N PHE A 52 19.48 12.12 -5.09
CA PHE A 52 20.01 12.80 -3.89
C PHE A 52 19.50 12.20 -2.58
N CYS A 53 18.52 11.28 -2.67
CA CYS A 53 17.94 10.59 -1.53
C CYS A 53 18.89 9.46 -1.10
N VAL A 54 19.79 9.77 -0.16
CA VAL A 54 20.72 8.81 0.42
C VAL A 54 20.05 8.12 1.61
N PHE A 55 19.98 6.80 1.58
CA PHE A 55 19.40 6.03 2.66
C PHE A 55 20.44 5.60 3.67
N GLN A 56 20.06 5.58 4.96
CA GLN A 56 20.94 5.00 5.98
C GLN A 56 21.19 3.50 5.69
N PRO A 57 22.39 2.98 5.97
CA PRO A 57 22.64 1.55 5.86
C PRO A 57 21.66 0.75 6.75
N ILE A 58 21.18 -0.37 6.22
CA ILE A 58 20.40 -1.37 6.97
C ILE A 58 21.29 -2.60 7.22
N SER A 59 20.84 -3.55 8.05
CA SER A 59 21.65 -4.75 8.30
C SER A 59 21.89 -5.53 6.99
N PRO A 60 22.99 -6.31 6.88
CA PRO A 60 23.26 -7.10 5.68
C PRO A 60 22.09 -8.03 5.29
N GLU A 61 21.39 -8.59 6.27
CA GLU A 61 20.23 -9.44 6.07
C GLU A 61 19.03 -8.66 5.51
N GLU A 62 18.77 -7.45 6.03
CA GLU A 62 17.72 -6.57 5.53
C GLU A 62 18.05 -6.04 4.12
N ALA A 63 19.32 -5.78 3.82
CA ALA A 63 19.78 -5.37 2.49
C ALA A 63 19.55 -6.48 1.46
N LEU A 64 19.87 -7.74 1.81
CA LEU A 64 19.59 -8.88 0.96
C LEU A 64 18.08 -9.08 0.74
N GLU A 65 17.27 -8.92 1.79
CA GLU A 65 15.81 -9.00 1.68
C GLU A 65 15.23 -7.87 0.82
N GLU A 66 15.73 -6.64 0.97
CA GLU A 66 15.38 -5.49 0.12
C GLU A 66 15.69 -5.80 -1.36
N GLU A 67 16.88 -6.33 -1.65
CA GLU A 67 17.27 -6.72 -3.01
C GLU A 67 16.37 -7.83 -3.58
N ASN A 68 16.10 -8.87 -2.80
CA ASN A 68 15.21 -9.97 -3.19
C ASN A 68 13.79 -9.48 -3.47
N ILE A 69 13.28 -8.58 -2.63
CA ILE A 69 11.97 -7.95 -2.83
C ILE A 69 11.97 -7.15 -4.12
N LEU A 70 12.96 -6.27 -4.33
CA LEU A 70 13.08 -5.45 -5.55
C LEU A 70 13.11 -6.31 -6.81
N LYS A 71 13.85 -7.42 -6.80
CA LYS A 71 13.88 -8.41 -7.90
C LYS A 71 12.50 -9.05 -8.11
N SER A 72 11.81 -9.44 -7.04
CA SER A 72 10.51 -10.11 -7.13
C SER A 72 9.36 -9.22 -7.64
N ILE A 73 9.47 -7.90 -7.45
CA ILE A 73 8.49 -6.90 -7.90
C ILE A 73 8.95 -6.13 -9.13
N ALA A 74 10.03 -6.58 -9.77
CA ALA A 74 10.62 -5.90 -10.90
C ALA A 74 9.59 -5.76 -12.03
N TRP A 75 9.27 -4.51 -12.36
CA TRP A 75 8.36 -4.21 -13.46
C TRP A 75 9.06 -4.42 -14.81
N PRO A 76 8.37 -4.97 -15.84
CA PRO A 76 8.94 -5.15 -17.16
C PRO A 76 9.51 -3.84 -17.72
N LYS A 77 10.69 -3.90 -18.34
CA LYS A 77 11.24 -2.75 -19.05
C LYS A 77 10.41 -2.52 -20.31
N THR A 78 9.85 -1.34 -20.46
CA THR A 78 9.20 -0.92 -21.70
C THR A 78 10.09 0.04 -22.46
N SER A 79 9.90 0.10 -23.79
CA SER A 79 10.60 1.08 -24.61
C SER A 79 10.29 2.51 -24.15
N SER A 80 11.33 3.36 -24.15
CA SER A 80 11.19 4.79 -23.89
C SER A 80 10.28 5.42 -24.94
N MET A 81 9.14 5.96 -24.49
CA MET A 81 8.06 6.40 -25.38
C MET A 81 8.49 7.50 -26.36
N THR A 82 8.02 7.37 -27.61
CA THR A 82 8.04 8.45 -28.63
C THR A 82 6.65 9.03 -28.95
N SER A 83 5.53 8.35 -28.64
CA SER A 83 4.16 8.84 -28.92
C SER A 83 3.05 8.16 -28.09
N LEU A 84 2.01 8.92 -27.71
CA LEU A 84 0.77 8.43 -27.05
C LEU A 84 0.05 7.35 -27.88
N LYS A 85 0.12 7.42 -29.21
CA LYS A 85 -0.62 6.50 -30.10
C LYS A 85 -0.25 5.03 -29.88
N ASN A 86 0.96 4.77 -29.38
CA ASN A 86 1.48 3.43 -29.15
C ASN A 86 1.21 2.93 -27.71
N SER A 87 0.62 3.78 -26.86
CA SER A 87 0.25 3.42 -25.49
C SER A 87 -1.06 2.65 -25.43
N SER A 88 -1.27 1.94 -24.33
CA SER A 88 -2.46 1.10 -24.12
C SER A 88 -3.75 1.94 -24.06
N ASN A 89 -4.71 1.58 -24.90
CA ASN A 89 -6.02 2.22 -25.00
C ASN A 89 -7.12 1.26 -24.49
N PRO A 90 -7.79 1.59 -23.38
CA PRO A 90 -8.83 0.75 -22.81
C PRO A 90 -10.07 0.62 -23.71
N LYS A 91 -10.32 1.58 -24.61
CA LYS A 91 -11.45 1.52 -25.56
C LYS A 91 -11.25 0.50 -26.69
N CYS A 92 -10.01 0.29 -27.12
CA CYS A 92 -9.67 -0.75 -28.12
C CYS A 92 -9.44 -2.12 -27.47
N SER A 93 -9.16 -2.13 -26.17
CA SER A 93 -8.86 -3.33 -25.39
C SER A 93 -10.14 -4.02 -24.93
N LYS A 94 -10.03 -5.30 -24.60
CA LYS A 94 -11.20 -6.08 -24.14
C LYS A 94 -10.82 -7.17 -23.16
N PHE A 95 -11.77 -7.57 -22.33
CA PHE A 95 -11.66 -8.76 -21.50
C PHE A 95 -12.76 -9.78 -21.82
N THR A 96 -12.48 -11.04 -21.53
CA THR A 96 -13.40 -12.17 -21.77
C THR A 96 -13.31 -13.12 -20.59
N ILE A 97 -14.46 -13.47 -20.01
CA ILE A 97 -14.54 -14.53 -19.00
C ILE A 97 -14.29 -15.87 -19.68
N LEU A 98 -13.33 -16.63 -19.17
CA LEU A 98 -13.00 -17.96 -19.71
C LEU A 98 -14.02 -18.99 -19.23
N PRO A 99 -14.35 -20.00 -20.06
CA PRO A 99 -15.25 -21.07 -19.65
C PRO A 99 -14.64 -21.85 -18.48
N LYS A 100 -15.52 -22.34 -17.58
CA LYS A 100 -15.11 -23.17 -16.46
C LYS A 100 -14.41 -24.43 -16.97
N MET A 101 -13.21 -24.71 -16.46
CA MET A 101 -12.53 -25.98 -16.72
C MET A 101 -13.38 -27.15 -16.20
N GLY A 102 -13.71 -28.09 -17.09
CA GLY A 102 -14.63 -29.20 -16.79
C GLY A 102 -16.12 -28.88 -16.97
N GLY A 103 -16.48 -27.66 -17.38
CA GLY A 103 -17.86 -27.26 -17.63
C GLY A 103 -18.72 -27.09 -16.37
N GLY A 104 -20.00 -26.78 -16.57
CA GLY A 104 -21.01 -26.68 -15.50
C GLY A 104 -21.10 -25.31 -14.82
N GLN A 105 -21.82 -25.29 -13.70
CA GLN A 105 -22.08 -24.08 -12.90
C GLN A 105 -20.89 -23.68 -12.03
N TRP A 106 -20.78 -22.40 -11.69
CA TRP A 106 -19.78 -21.85 -10.79
C TRP A 106 -20.20 -22.01 -9.33
N TYR A 107 -19.31 -22.45 -8.45
CA TYR A 107 -19.58 -22.60 -7.03
C TYR A 107 -18.64 -21.76 -6.16
N ILE A 108 -19.06 -21.46 -4.93
CA ILE A 108 -18.17 -20.88 -3.92
C ILE A 108 -16.93 -21.77 -3.77
N GLY A 109 -15.75 -21.15 -3.77
CA GLY A 109 -14.44 -21.79 -3.73
C GLY A 109 -13.84 -22.10 -5.10
N ASP A 110 -14.61 -22.04 -6.19
CA ASP A 110 -14.08 -22.19 -7.54
C ASP A 110 -13.21 -20.97 -7.93
N GLN A 111 -12.31 -21.18 -8.90
CA GLN A 111 -11.47 -20.12 -9.47
C GLN A 111 -11.98 -19.69 -10.84
N LEU A 112 -12.31 -18.40 -10.97
CA LEU A 112 -12.72 -17.78 -12.22
C LEU A 112 -11.52 -17.18 -12.92
N GLU A 113 -11.32 -17.50 -14.19
CA GLU A 113 -10.27 -16.92 -15.03
C GLU A 113 -10.87 -15.96 -16.07
N VAL A 114 -10.18 -14.84 -16.29
CA VAL A 114 -10.56 -13.80 -17.25
C VAL A 114 -9.34 -13.46 -18.09
N SER A 115 -9.47 -13.62 -19.42
CA SER A 115 -8.46 -13.19 -20.37
C SER A 115 -8.64 -11.71 -20.71
N ILE A 116 -7.54 -10.96 -20.75
CA ILE A 116 -7.52 -9.53 -21.05
C ILE A 116 -6.52 -9.32 -22.19
N ILE A 117 -6.96 -8.68 -23.27
CA ILE A 117 -6.12 -8.35 -24.41
C ILE A 117 -6.02 -6.83 -24.53
N MET A 118 -4.81 -6.31 -24.32
CA MET A 118 -4.53 -4.88 -24.41
C MET A 118 -4.15 -4.49 -25.84
N LYS A 119 -4.65 -3.34 -26.26
CA LYS A 119 -4.42 -2.77 -27.59
C LYS A 119 -4.02 -1.31 -27.50
N ASP A 120 -3.33 -0.82 -28.53
CA ASP A 120 -2.93 0.58 -28.65
C ASP A 120 -4.09 1.49 -29.13
N TYR A 121 -3.82 2.78 -29.35
CA TYR A 121 -4.82 3.72 -29.86
C TYR A 121 -5.22 3.51 -31.32
N ASN A 122 -4.42 2.76 -32.09
CA ASN A 122 -4.75 2.33 -33.44
C ASN A 122 -5.48 0.98 -33.43
N CYS A 123 -5.85 0.47 -32.25
CA CYS A 123 -6.46 -0.83 -32.03
C CYS A 123 -5.62 -2.03 -32.52
N HIS A 124 -4.30 -1.89 -32.57
CA HIS A 124 -3.38 -3.01 -32.76
C HIS A 124 -3.08 -3.69 -31.42
N PRO A 125 -2.94 -5.04 -31.37
CA PRO A 125 -2.50 -5.74 -30.18
C PRO A 125 -1.16 -5.21 -29.68
N LYS A 126 -1.05 -5.01 -28.36
CA LYS A 126 0.25 -4.71 -27.74
C LYS A 126 1.15 -5.94 -27.88
N THR A 127 2.46 -5.69 -27.99
CA THR A 127 3.51 -6.74 -28.06
C THR A 127 4.33 -6.84 -26.78
N SER A 128 4.03 -6.01 -25.79
CA SER A 128 4.70 -5.94 -24.50
C SER A 128 3.67 -5.81 -23.38
N GLY A 129 4.00 -6.35 -22.20
CA GLY A 129 3.24 -6.15 -20.98
C GLY A 129 3.53 -4.81 -20.29
N GLY A 130 3.38 -4.83 -18.96
CA GLY A 130 3.71 -3.76 -18.03
C GLY A 130 2.55 -2.79 -17.74
N ASP A 131 1.34 -3.04 -18.22
CA ASP A 131 0.18 -2.21 -17.87
C ASP A 131 -0.20 -2.45 -16.41
N PHE A 132 -0.49 -1.38 -15.67
CA PHE A 132 -1.06 -1.53 -14.34
C PHE A 132 -2.57 -1.69 -14.44
N LEU A 133 -3.01 -2.94 -14.40
CA LEU A 133 -4.41 -3.35 -14.40
C LEU A 133 -4.86 -3.70 -12.98
N VAL A 134 -6.07 -3.27 -12.62
CA VAL A 134 -6.77 -3.75 -11.44
C VAL A 134 -8.02 -4.49 -11.89
N ALA A 135 -8.12 -5.74 -11.51
CA ALA A 135 -9.27 -6.58 -11.81
C ALA A 135 -10.01 -6.90 -10.49
N SER A 136 -11.33 -6.79 -10.48
CA SER A 136 -12.15 -7.07 -9.29
C SER A 136 -13.46 -7.76 -9.66
N LEU A 137 -13.96 -8.61 -8.76
CA LEU A 137 -15.36 -9.02 -8.75
C LEU A 137 -16.13 -8.08 -7.82
N LYS A 138 -17.34 -7.71 -8.21
CA LYS A 138 -18.24 -6.87 -7.43
C LYS A 138 -19.63 -7.48 -7.38
N ASN A 139 -20.31 -7.24 -6.27
CA ASN A 139 -21.75 -7.41 -6.14
C ASN A 139 -22.32 -6.18 -5.42
N ARG A 140 -23.09 -5.36 -6.14
CA ARG A 140 -23.63 -4.10 -5.60
C ARG A 140 -24.66 -4.33 -4.51
N ASN A 141 -25.47 -5.39 -4.62
CA ASN A 141 -26.53 -5.69 -3.67
C ASN A 141 -25.96 -6.13 -2.32
N LEU A 142 -24.91 -6.95 -2.34
CA LEU A 142 -24.21 -7.40 -1.14
C LEU A 142 -23.16 -6.40 -0.62
N GLN A 143 -22.90 -5.31 -1.37
CA GLN A 143 -21.76 -4.43 -1.15
C GLN A 143 -20.43 -5.20 -1.02
N ALA A 144 -20.32 -6.32 -1.75
CA ALA A 144 -19.18 -7.22 -1.69
C ALA A 144 -18.25 -6.97 -2.88
N GLY A 145 -16.96 -7.19 -2.67
CA GLY A 145 -16.00 -7.21 -3.75
C GLY A 145 -14.72 -7.92 -3.37
N VAL A 146 -14.08 -8.53 -4.36
CA VAL A 146 -12.77 -9.19 -4.20
C VAL A 146 -11.84 -8.76 -5.34
N SER A 147 -10.59 -8.46 -5.00
CA SER A 147 -9.56 -8.17 -6.00
C SER A 147 -9.02 -9.47 -6.60
N GLY A 148 -8.92 -9.52 -7.92
CA GLY A 148 -8.29 -10.61 -8.65
C GLY A 148 -6.78 -10.50 -8.66
N GLN A 149 -6.11 -11.63 -8.85
CA GLN A 149 -4.68 -11.65 -9.19
C GLN A 149 -4.53 -11.43 -10.70
N VAL A 150 -3.83 -10.37 -11.10
CA VAL A 150 -3.48 -10.13 -12.50
C VAL A 150 -2.11 -10.72 -12.79
N ILE A 151 -2.04 -11.51 -13.86
CA ILE A 151 -0.84 -12.16 -14.39
C ILE A 151 -0.55 -11.51 -15.75
N ASP A 152 0.62 -10.90 -15.89
CA ASP A 152 1.11 -10.32 -17.14
C ASP A 152 1.90 -11.37 -17.92
N HIS A 153 1.49 -11.64 -19.16
CA HIS A 153 2.16 -12.59 -20.04
C HIS A 153 3.29 -11.96 -20.86
N LEU A 154 3.60 -10.69 -20.60
CA LEU A 154 4.67 -9.89 -21.20
C LEU A 154 4.55 -9.66 -22.71
N ASN A 155 3.39 -9.99 -23.29
CA ASN A 155 3.14 -9.93 -24.73
C ASN A 155 1.89 -9.10 -25.09
N GLY A 156 1.42 -8.26 -24.16
CA GLY A 156 0.19 -7.46 -24.32
C GLY A 156 -1.10 -8.18 -23.91
N SER A 157 -1.03 -9.45 -23.52
CA SER A 157 -2.13 -10.18 -22.91
C SER A 157 -1.92 -10.40 -21.41
N TYR A 158 -3.03 -10.51 -20.68
CA TYR A 158 -3.05 -10.73 -19.23
C TYR A 158 -4.13 -11.75 -18.87
N THR A 159 -3.96 -12.42 -17.73
CA THR A 159 -5.01 -13.23 -17.10
C THR A 159 -5.32 -12.68 -15.72
N ALA A 160 -6.59 -12.43 -15.43
CA ALA A 160 -7.07 -12.17 -14.08
C ALA A 160 -7.71 -13.43 -13.49
N VAL A 161 -7.28 -13.82 -12.29
CA VAL A 161 -7.79 -14.99 -11.55
C VAL A 161 -8.48 -14.54 -10.28
N PHE A 162 -9.67 -15.04 -10.03
CA PHE A 162 -10.50 -14.70 -8.88
C PHE A 162 -10.91 -15.95 -8.10
N LEU A 163 -10.95 -15.84 -6.78
CA LEU A 163 -11.65 -16.82 -5.93
C LEU A 163 -13.11 -16.38 -5.77
N LEU A 164 -14.05 -17.29 -6.03
CA LEU A 164 -15.47 -17.03 -5.83
C LEU A 164 -15.83 -17.22 -4.34
N VAL A 165 -16.24 -16.14 -3.67
CA VAL A 165 -16.39 -16.12 -2.20
C VAL A 165 -17.82 -15.82 -1.71
N TRP A 166 -18.77 -15.60 -2.61
CA TRP A 166 -20.19 -15.41 -2.26
C TRP A 166 -21.11 -16.12 -3.25
N GLU A 167 -22.32 -16.43 -2.79
CA GLU A 167 -23.42 -16.91 -3.63
C GLU A 167 -24.12 -15.73 -4.32
N GLY A 168 -24.57 -15.94 -5.56
CA GLY A 168 -25.27 -14.96 -6.37
C GLY A 168 -24.43 -14.39 -7.50
N GLN A 169 -24.85 -13.23 -8.02
CA GLN A 169 -24.18 -12.57 -9.14
C GLN A 169 -22.78 -12.06 -8.73
N ALA A 170 -21.80 -12.25 -9.60
CA ALA A 170 -20.47 -11.67 -9.49
C ALA A 170 -20.10 -10.98 -10.81
N ASP A 171 -20.01 -9.65 -10.76
CA ASP A 171 -19.66 -8.81 -11.90
C ASP A 171 -18.15 -8.60 -11.97
N VAL A 172 -17.53 -8.94 -13.09
CA VAL A 172 -16.12 -8.69 -13.38
C VAL A 172 -15.94 -7.24 -13.83
N GLU A 173 -15.02 -6.53 -13.18
CA GLU A 173 -14.57 -5.21 -13.57
C GLU A 173 -13.05 -5.23 -13.76
N VAL A 174 -12.59 -4.78 -14.94
CA VAL A 174 -11.17 -4.60 -15.25
C VAL A 174 -10.92 -3.12 -15.52
N ILE A 175 -10.01 -2.51 -14.76
CA ILE A 175 -9.64 -1.10 -14.88
C ILE A 175 -8.17 -1.00 -15.31
N LEU A 176 -7.92 -0.29 -16.40
CA LEU A 176 -6.59 0.21 -16.72
C LEU A 176 -6.29 1.41 -15.81
N VAL A 177 -5.41 1.23 -14.83
CA VAL A 177 -4.99 2.30 -13.94
C VAL A 177 -3.93 3.15 -14.63
N HIS A 178 -2.86 2.52 -15.13
CA HIS A 178 -1.80 3.17 -15.89
C HIS A 178 -1.36 2.28 -17.05
N SER A 179 -1.11 2.86 -18.23
CA SER A 179 -0.43 2.14 -19.30
C SER A 179 1.01 1.81 -18.91
N SER A 180 1.61 0.83 -19.58
CA SER A 180 2.99 0.44 -19.31
C SER A 180 4.01 1.56 -19.51
N GLU A 181 3.76 2.45 -20.49
CA GLU A 181 4.56 3.66 -20.70
C GLU A 181 4.43 4.65 -19.53
N ALA A 182 3.21 4.81 -19.01
CA ALA A 182 2.94 5.67 -17.87
C ALA A 182 3.62 5.14 -16.60
N VAL A 183 3.62 3.82 -16.39
CA VAL A 183 4.34 3.19 -15.27
C VAL A 183 5.85 3.44 -15.37
N THR A 184 6.44 3.32 -16.56
CA THR A 184 7.87 3.60 -16.78
C THR A 184 8.22 5.06 -16.46
N VAL A 185 7.36 6.01 -16.85
CA VAL A 185 7.52 7.43 -16.49
C VAL A 185 7.44 7.61 -14.96
N LEU A 186 6.43 7.03 -14.30
CA LEU A 186 6.28 7.15 -12.84
C LEU A 186 7.48 6.57 -12.10
N LYS A 187 8.01 5.42 -12.55
CA LYS A 187 9.22 4.81 -11.97
C LYS A 187 10.43 5.73 -12.08
N ARG A 188 10.63 6.37 -13.24
CA ARG A 188 11.69 7.36 -13.43
C ARG A 188 11.51 8.57 -12.52
N LEU A 189 10.31 9.14 -12.46
CA LEU A 189 10.01 10.30 -11.61
C LEU A 189 10.19 10.01 -10.11
N ASN A 190 9.84 8.80 -9.66
CA ASN A 190 10.09 8.38 -8.27
C ASN A 190 11.58 8.40 -7.93
N TRP A 191 12.44 8.07 -8.89
CA TRP A 191 13.88 8.04 -8.69
C TRP A 191 14.54 9.42 -8.82
N GLU A 192 14.20 10.15 -9.89
CA GLU A 192 14.81 11.44 -10.24
C GLU A 192 14.24 12.62 -9.43
N ASN A 193 12.96 12.54 -9.03
CA ASN A 193 12.25 13.60 -8.30
C ASN A 193 11.48 13.04 -7.09
N PRO A 194 12.18 12.46 -6.10
CA PRO A 194 11.55 11.89 -4.90
C PRO A 194 10.89 12.95 -4.00
N ASP A 195 11.29 14.23 -4.12
CA ASP A 195 10.77 15.37 -3.37
C ASP A 195 9.60 16.09 -4.04
N ARG A 196 9.10 15.55 -5.16
CA ARG A 196 8.01 16.16 -5.94
C ARG A 196 6.70 16.33 -5.15
N VAL A 197 6.54 15.56 -4.08
CA VAL A 197 5.57 15.86 -3.02
C VAL A 197 6.33 16.58 -1.92
N SER A 198 6.05 17.87 -1.76
CA SER A 198 6.55 18.65 -0.62
C SER A 198 5.66 18.40 0.58
N PHE A 199 6.25 18.40 1.77
CA PHE A 199 5.53 18.44 3.05
C PHE A 199 5.92 19.71 3.78
N LYS A 200 5.03 20.19 4.65
CA LYS A 200 5.29 21.38 5.46
C LYS A 200 5.09 21.02 6.93
N SER A 201 5.86 21.65 7.81
CA SER A 201 5.58 21.63 9.24
C SER A 201 5.54 23.04 9.79
N VAL A 202 4.65 23.26 10.76
CA VAL A 202 4.54 24.52 11.49
C VAL A 202 5.30 24.39 12.80
N PHE A 203 6.16 25.37 13.06
CA PHE A 203 6.90 25.58 14.29
C PHE A 203 6.27 26.77 15.01
N ARG A 204 6.03 26.67 16.32
CA ARG A 204 5.38 27.74 17.08
C ARG A 204 5.91 27.86 18.50
N LEU A 205 6.24 29.10 18.88
CA LEU A 205 6.53 29.49 20.26
C LEU A 205 5.77 30.78 20.56
N GLY A 206 4.79 30.71 21.48
CA GLY A 206 3.89 31.84 21.75
C GLY A 206 3.09 32.26 20.50
N SER A 207 3.16 33.55 20.16
CA SER A 207 2.51 34.12 18.96
C SER A 207 3.33 33.97 17.68
N VAL A 208 4.62 33.60 17.77
CA VAL A 208 5.49 33.44 16.61
C VAL A 208 5.29 32.05 16.02
N ALA A 209 4.97 32.00 14.72
CA ALA A 209 4.85 30.75 13.98
C ALA A 209 5.58 30.85 12.64
N GLU A 210 6.34 29.82 12.31
CA GLU A 210 7.03 29.68 11.02
C GLU A 210 6.67 28.34 10.38
N SER A 211 6.52 28.32 9.06
CA SER A 211 6.31 27.09 8.30
C SER A 211 7.53 26.80 7.45
N THR A 212 8.05 25.58 7.55
CA THR A 212 9.20 25.14 6.74
C THR A 212 8.90 23.85 5.98
N VAL A 213 9.68 23.59 4.94
CA VAL A 213 9.57 22.38 4.12
C VAL A 213 10.15 21.19 4.86
N CYS A 214 9.46 20.06 4.79
CA CYS A 214 9.90 18.77 5.28
C CYS A 214 9.82 17.71 4.20
N ASN A 215 10.64 16.68 4.31
CA ASN A 215 10.56 15.50 3.46
C ASN A 215 11.34 14.31 4.06
N ILE A 216 11.19 13.14 3.46
CA ILE A 216 12.03 11.97 3.75
C ILE A 216 13.48 12.23 3.32
N CYS A 217 13.63 12.89 2.18
CA CYS A 217 14.91 13.31 1.62
C CYS A 217 14.79 14.78 1.20
N LEU A 218 15.63 15.64 1.78
CA LEU A 218 15.74 17.04 1.37
C LEU A 218 16.84 17.16 0.30
N GLN A 219 16.65 18.04 -0.68
CA GLN A 219 17.73 18.35 -1.62
C GLN A 219 18.94 18.93 -0.86
N PRO A 220 20.17 18.73 -1.38
CA PRO A 220 21.37 19.31 -0.80
C PRO A 220 21.20 20.82 -0.58
N THR A 221 21.37 21.25 0.67
CA THR A 221 21.12 22.63 1.09
C THR A 221 22.17 23.07 2.09
N VAL A 222 22.53 24.35 2.04
CA VAL A 222 23.38 25.01 3.05
C VAL A 222 22.59 25.40 4.30
N GLN A 223 21.26 25.37 4.23
CA GLN A 223 20.42 25.75 5.36
C GLN A 223 20.46 24.68 6.45
N PRO A 224 20.48 25.07 7.74
CA PRO A 224 20.38 24.11 8.84
C PRO A 224 19.10 23.28 8.73
N VAL A 225 19.18 22.01 9.14
CA VAL A 225 18.09 21.04 9.06
C VAL A 225 17.75 20.52 10.45
N CYS A 226 16.46 20.42 10.75
CA CYS A 226 15.94 19.67 11.88
C CYS A 226 15.82 18.18 11.52
N ASN A 227 16.51 17.33 12.27
CA ASN A 227 16.45 15.88 12.10
C ASN A 227 15.41 15.27 13.08
N PHE A 228 14.35 14.69 12.53
CA PHE A 228 13.29 14.00 13.26
C PHE A 228 13.25 12.51 12.91
N THR A 229 14.39 11.93 12.55
CA THR A 229 14.52 10.49 12.37
C THR A 229 14.03 9.77 13.62
N ASP A 230 13.18 8.77 13.43
CA ASP A 230 12.63 8.02 14.55
C ASP A 230 13.74 7.26 15.29
N VAL A 231 13.77 7.40 16.60
CA VAL A 231 14.81 6.77 17.43
C VAL A 231 14.67 5.25 17.52
N CYS A 232 13.45 4.71 17.35
CA CYS A 232 13.18 3.27 17.49
C CYS A 232 13.30 2.53 16.15
N THR A 233 12.82 3.14 15.07
CA THR A 233 12.79 2.51 13.74
C THR A 233 13.92 2.96 12.83
N GLY A 234 14.58 4.08 13.12
CA GLY A 234 15.56 4.72 12.23
C GLY A 234 14.92 5.37 11.00
N GLU A 235 13.60 5.53 10.97
CA GLU A 235 12.91 6.03 9.79
C GLU A 235 13.13 7.54 9.61
N PRO A 236 13.68 7.97 8.47
CA PRO A 236 14.12 9.35 8.29
C PRO A 236 12.96 10.32 8.11
N TRP A 237 13.08 11.47 8.75
CA TRP A 237 12.22 12.62 8.51
C TRP A 237 12.97 13.91 8.81
N PHE A 238 13.04 14.81 7.83
CA PHE A 238 13.83 16.04 7.94
C PHE A 238 12.99 17.26 7.60
N CYS A 239 13.27 18.38 8.25
CA CYS A 239 12.68 19.67 7.92
C CYS A 239 13.76 20.74 7.84
N LEU A 240 13.63 21.73 6.96
CA LEU A 240 14.45 22.93 7.03
C LEU A 240 14.21 23.63 8.38
N LYS A 241 15.28 24.09 9.03
CA LYS A 241 15.18 24.76 10.31
C LYS A 241 14.52 26.15 10.13
N PRO A 242 13.49 26.50 10.92
CA PRO A 242 12.94 27.86 10.90
C PRO A 242 13.98 28.89 11.35
N LYS A 243 13.83 30.14 10.92
CA LYS A 243 14.87 31.17 11.13
C LYS A 243 15.01 31.56 12.60
N ASN A 244 13.87 31.75 13.28
CA ASN A 244 13.83 32.29 14.64
C ASN A 244 13.31 31.29 15.68
N LEU A 245 12.96 30.07 15.26
CA LEU A 245 12.40 29.05 16.13
C LEU A 245 13.33 27.84 16.25
N SER A 246 13.20 27.12 17.37
CA SER A 246 13.93 25.88 17.60
C SER A 246 13.17 24.68 17.04
N CYS A 247 13.89 23.59 16.72
CA CYS A 247 13.32 22.39 16.09
C CYS A 247 12.28 21.67 16.96
N ASP A 248 12.37 21.78 18.28
CA ASP A 248 11.45 21.22 19.27
C ASP A 248 10.08 21.92 19.29
N THR A 249 9.97 23.11 18.70
CA THR A 249 8.71 23.86 18.62
C THR A 249 7.79 23.37 17.49
N ARG A 250 8.08 22.23 16.87
CA ARG A 250 7.30 21.64 15.78
C ARG A 250 5.96 21.09 16.28
N ILE A 251 4.85 21.68 15.83
CA ILE A 251 3.50 21.37 16.35
C ILE A 251 2.58 20.68 15.34
N GLN A 252 2.86 20.82 14.03
CA GLN A 252 1.94 20.36 12.99
C GLN A 252 2.71 19.86 11.77
N HIS A 253 2.11 18.90 11.07
CA HIS A 253 2.53 18.37 9.79
C HIS A 253 1.39 18.50 8.77
N SER A 254 1.73 18.82 7.53
CA SER A 254 0.78 18.87 6.43
C SER A 254 1.44 18.48 5.11
N LYS A 255 0.62 18.01 4.17
CA LYS A 255 1.01 17.95 2.77
C LYS A 255 1.21 19.38 2.26
N GLY A 256 2.36 19.61 1.62
CA GLY A 256 2.65 20.83 0.89
C GLY A 256 2.27 20.69 -0.58
N ASP A 257 3.08 21.30 -1.44
CA ASP A 257 2.82 21.38 -2.87
C ASP A 257 3.16 20.07 -3.60
N TYR A 258 2.47 19.82 -4.72
CA TYR A 258 2.77 18.71 -5.60
C TYR A 258 3.29 19.24 -6.94
N LEU A 259 4.57 19.03 -7.20
CA LEU A 259 5.23 19.41 -8.43
C LEU A 259 5.21 18.23 -9.39
N LEU A 260 4.68 18.41 -10.59
CA LEU A 260 4.81 17.45 -11.69
C LEU A 260 5.72 18.08 -12.74
N PRO A 261 7.03 17.79 -12.75
CA PRO A 261 7.92 18.25 -13.80
C PRO A 261 7.71 17.38 -15.07
N LEU A 262 6.49 17.40 -15.61
CA LEU A 262 6.16 16.66 -16.82
C LEU A 262 6.37 17.53 -18.05
N LYS A 263 6.99 16.94 -19.08
CA LYS A 263 7.02 17.51 -20.43
C LYS A 263 5.62 17.33 -21.05
N THR A 264 5.17 18.30 -21.85
CA THR A 264 3.81 18.37 -22.44
C THR A 264 3.31 17.11 -23.15
N GLN A 265 4.20 16.27 -23.72
CA GLN A 265 3.80 14.99 -24.34
C GLN A 265 3.54 13.87 -23.32
N VAL A 266 4.24 13.90 -22.19
CA VAL A 266 4.16 12.90 -21.12
C VAL A 266 2.88 13.08 -20.29
N ASP A 267 2.41 14.33 -20.13
CA ASP A 267 1.13 14.65 -19.48
C ASP A 267 -0.06 13.91 -20.09
N LYS A 268 0.00 13.65 -21.40
CA LYS A 268 -1.07 12.98 -22.13
C LYS A 268 -1.29 11.53 -21.67
N LEU A 269 -0.34 10.92 -20.96
CA LEU A 269 -0.48 9.57 -20.36
C LEU A 269 -1.32 9.55 -19.08
N PHE A 270 -1.59 10.71 -18.48
CA PHE A 270 -2.25 10.85 -17.20
C PHE A 270 -3.60 11.57 -17.31
N MET A 271 -4.26 11.45 -18.46
CA MET A 271 -5.54 12.11 -18.73
C MET A 271 -6.69 11.33 -18.08
N VAL A 272 -7.27 11.94 -17.05
CA VAL A 272 -8.43 11.43 -16.30
C VAL A 272 -9.58 11.13 -17.26
N LYS A 273 -10.23 9.96 -17.08
CA LYS A 273 -11.33 9.45 -17.92
C LYS A 273 -10.96 9.11 -19.38
N ILE A 274 -9.70 9.28 -19.78
CA ILE A 274 -9.23 8.92 -21.14
C ILE A 274 -8.34 7.68 -21.09
N ASN A 275 -7.27 7.72 -20.30
CA ASN A 275 -6.31 6.61 -20.14
C ASN A 275 -5.84 6.40 -18.69
N LEU A 276 -6.30 7.24 -17.76
CA LEU A 276 -6.05 7.09 -16.34
C LEU A 276 -7.31 6.60 -15.62
N LYS A 277 -7.22 5.41 -15.00
CA LYS A 277 -8.32 4.76 -14.26
C LYS A 277 -9.58 4.59 -15.09
N VAL A 278 -9.45 3.93 -16.24
CA VAL A 278 -10.54 3.75 -17.20
C VAL A 278 -10.90 2.27 -17.33
N PRO A 279 -12.21 1.91 -17.34
CA PRO A 279 -12.63 0.52 -17.47
C PRO A 279 -12.35 -0.03 -18.88
N VAL A 280 -11.90 -1.28 -18.93
CA VAL A 280 -11.81 -2.09 -20.15
C VAL A 280 -13.16 -2.77 -20.37
N GLN A 281 -13.65 -2.79 -21.60
CA GLN A 281 -14.97 -3.38 -21.90
C GLN A 281 -14.93 -4.90 -22.04
N SER A 282 -16.02 -5.58 -21.70
CA SER A 282 -16.15 -7.01 -21.95
C SER A 282 -16.45 -7.28 -23.42
N SER A 283 -15.89 -8.37 -23.96
CA SER A 283 -16.24 -8.87 -25.31
C SER A 283 -17.55 -9.67 -25.34
N GLY A 284 -18.10 -10.00 -24.17
CA GLY A 284 -19.30 -10.82 -23.96
C GLY A 284 -19.87 -10.58 -22.57
N SER A 285 -20.38 -11.63 -21.91
CA SER A 285 -20.85 -11.50 -20.53
C SER A 285 -19.75 -10.96 -19.61
N SER A 286 -20.10 -9.97 -18.79
CA SER A 286 -19.26 -9.41 -17.73
C SER A 286 -19.59 -9.99 -16.36
N SER A 287 -20.55 -10.92 -16.25
CA SER A 287 -20.98 -11.50 -14.98
C SER A 287 -21.12 -13.01 -15.03
N VAL A 288 -20.99 -13.63 -13.85
CA VAL A 288 -21.29 -15.04 -13.62
C VAL A 288 -22.23 -15.18 -12.42
N THR A 289 -23.00 -16.26 -12.40
CA THR A 289 -23.81 -16.64 -11.22
C THR A 289 -23.09 -17.72 -10.46
N VAL A 290 -22.85 -17.48 -9.17
CA VAL A 290 -22.18 -18.39 -8.25
C VAL A 290 -23.20 -19.08 -7.36
N TYR A 291 -23.09 -20.40 -7.22
CA TYR A 291 -23.97 -21.22 -6.41
C TYR A 291 -23.27 -21.72 -5.15
N GLN A 292 -24.04 -21.99 -4.10
CA GLN A 292 -23.53 -22.64 -2.90
C GLN A 292 -23.61 -24.17 -3.03
N LYS A 293 -22.50 -24.89 -2.75
CA LYS A 293 -22.56 -26.35 -2.48
C LYS A 293 -23.24 -26.56 -1.14
N SER A 294 -24.10 -27.57 -1.01
CA SER A 294 -24.94 -27.84 0.18
C SER A 294 -24.16 -27.68 1.50
N LYS A 295 -24.72 -26.90 2.43
CA LYS A 295 -24.03 -26.42 3.65
C LYS A 295 -23.68 -27.56 4.61
N GLY A 296 -22.40 -27.63 4.98
CA GLY A 296 -21.99 -27.96 6.35
C GLY A 296 -22.07 -26.70 7.22
N THR A 297 -22.81 -26.77 8.31
CA THR A 297 -23.02 -25.66 9.24
C THR A 297 -21.76 -25.43 10.08
N THR A 298 -21.12 -24.28 9.96
CA THR A 298 -20.13 -23.81 10.95
C THR A 298 -20.41 -22.37 11.32
N ASN A 299 -21.30 -22.20 12.31
CA ASN A 299 -21.36 -20.97 13.09
C ASN A 299 -20.32 -21.09 14.19
N THR A 300 -19.21 -20.34 14.08
CA THR A 300 -18.36 -20.10 15.24
C THR A 300 -18.64 -18.67 15.70
N VAL A 301 -19.62 -18.54 16.57
CA VAL A 301 -19.79 -17.31 17.35
C VAL A 301 -18.83 -17.42 18.52
N LEU A 302 -17.77 -16.62 18.52
CA LEU A 302 -16.91 -16.45 19.68
C LEU A 302 -17.69 -15.61 20.71
N THR A 303 -18.48 -16.26 21.55
CA THR A 303 -18.93 -15.64 22.81
C THR A 303 -17.76 -15.67 23.78
N LEU A 304 -16.91 -14.64 23.74
CA LEU A 304 -15.99 -14.36 24.82
C LEU A 304 -16.60 -13.26 25.69
N ASN A 305 -16.72 -13.53 27.00
CA ASN A 305 -17.03 -12.51 28.02
C ASN A 305 -15.85 -11.51 28.23
N VAL A 306 -14.95 -11.38 27.25
CA VAL A 306 -13.71 -10.61 27.34
C VAL A 306 -13.74 -9.54 26.25
N LEU A 307 -13.27 -8.33 26.57
CA LEU A 307 -13.17 -7.24 25.60
C LEU A 307 -12.27 -7.66 24.43
N VAL A 308 -12.78 -7.59 23.20
CA VAL A 308 -12.02 -7.76 21.97
C VAL A 308 -11.48 -6.40 21.53
N MET A 309 -10.17 -6.32 21.27
CA MET A 309 -9.50 -5.10 20.83
C MET A 309 -9.11 -5.24 19.36
N VAL A 310 -9.61 -4.35 18.51
CA VAL A 310 -9.31 -4.28 17.08
C VAL A 310 -8.54 -2.99 16.81
N HIS A 311 -7.25 -3.10 16.51
CA HIS A 311 -6.40 -1.96 16.21
C HIS A 311 -6.16 -1.85 14.70
N LEU A 312 -6.57 -0.74 14.11
CA LEU A 312 -6.43 -0.45 12.68
C LEU A 312 -5.31 0.59 12.48
N TYR A 313 -4.19 0.18 11.88
CA TYR A 313 -3.05 1.08 11.62
C TYR A 313 -2.81 1.24 10.13
N GLY A 314 -2.76 2.48 9.66
CA GLY A 314 -2.50 2.67 8.23
C GLY A 314 -2.88 4.00 7.62
N ASP A 315 -3.18 3.94 6.33
CA ASP A 315 -3.66 5.08 5.54
C ASP A 315 -5.20 5.10 5.48
N SER A 316 -5.73 5.86 4.51
CA SER A 316 -7.18 5.98 4.30
C SER A 316 -7.87 4.66 3.97
N THR A 317 -7.16 3.62 3.51
CA THR A 317 -7.73 2.32 3.17
C THR A 317 -8.23 1.60 4.43
N VAL A 318 -7.42 1.50 5.48
CA VAL A 318 -7.88 0.86 6.73
C VAL A 318 -8.79 1.79 7.54
N ARG A 319 -8.71 3.11 7.35
CA ARG A 319 -9.72 4.04 7.88
C ARG A 319 -11.12 3.76 7.33
N GLN A 320 -11.23 3.41 6.05
CA GLN A 320 -12.52 3.03 5.47
C GLN A 320 -13.07 1.74 6.11
N TRP A 321 -12.21 0.84 6.61
CA TRP A 321 -12.67 -0.30 7.40
C TRP A 321 -13.24 0.15 8.75
N PHE A 322 -12.60 1.09 9.44
CA PHE A 322 -13.17 1.71 10.65
C PHE A 322 -14.55 2.32 10.36
N ASP A 323 -14.65 3.14 9.31
CA ASP A 323 -15.90 3.79 8.91
C ASP A 323 -17.00 2.80 8.50
N TYR A 324 -16.63 1.63 7.98
CA TYR A 324 -17.57 0.57 7.61
C TYR A 324 -18.02 -0.23 8.84
N LEU A 325 -17.09 -0.69 9.67
CA LEU A 325 -17.37 -1.45 10.89
C LEU A 325 -18.30 -0.67 11.83
N THR A 326 -18.06 0.63 11.98
CA THR A 326 -18.92 1.52 12.78
C THR A 326 -20.34 1.69 12.24
N LYS A 327 -20.61 1.36 10.97
CA LYS A 327 -21.95 1.43 10.37
C LYS A 327 -22.72 0.12 10.43
N ILE A 328 -22.03 -1.02 10.45
CA ILE A 328 -22.66 -2.34 10.37
C ILE A 328 -22.88 -3.01 11.73
N GLY A 329 -22.31 -2.46 12.81
CA GLY A 329 -22.48 -2.97 14.18
C GLY A 329 -22.98 -1.90 15.15
N ASP A 330 -23.16 -2.28 16.41
CA ASP A 330 -23.55 -1.38 17.50
C ASP A 330 -22.37 -0.54 18.05
N LEU A 331 -21.34 -0.34 17.22
CA LEU A 331 -20.14 0.41 17.55
C LEU A 331 -20.47 1.90 17.64
N LYS A 332 -20.32 2.46 18.84
CA LYS A 332 -20.49 3.91 19.08
C LYS A 332 -19.14 4.59 19.08
N GLU A 333 -18.96 5.56 18.20
CA GLU A 333 -17.74 6.35 18.11
C GLU A 333 -17.63 7.38 19.23
N PHE A 334 -16.44 7.48 19.82
CA PHE A 334 -16.10 8.49 20.81
C PHE A 334 -15.37 9.63 20.13
N ASN A 335 -15.80 10.86 20.40
CA ASN A 335 -15.11 12.03 19.90
C ASN A 335 -13.81 12.25 20.69
N LEU A 336 -12.70 11.80 20.12
CA LEU A 336 -11.35 12.02 20.67
C LEU A 336 -10.73 13.36 20.20
N GLN A 337 -11.44 14.16 19.41
CA GLN A 337 -10.91 15.42 18.90
C GLN A 337 -10.95 16.50 19.97
N THR A 338 -9.76 16.92 20.42
CA THR A 338 -9.59 18.05 21.34
C THR A 338 -9.70 19.41 20.63
N GLN A 339 -9.73 19.44 19.29
CA GLN A 339 -9.93 20.65 18.49
C GLN A 339 -10.82 20.38 17.27
N LYS A 340 -11.75 21.29 16.98
CA LYS A 340 -12.53 21.34 15.73
C LYS A 340 -11.61 21.64 14.54
N THR A 341 -10.70 20.76 14.18
CA THR A 341 -9.96 20.86 12.92
C THR A 341 -10.80 20.22 11.80
N THR A 342 -11.53 21.10 11.12
CA THR A 342 -12.05 20.96 9.75
C THR A 342 -11.94 19.57 9.10
N GLY A 343 -12.99 18.75 9.26
CA GLY A 343 -13.45 17.77 8.26
C GLY A 343 -12.56 16.57 7.92
N THR A 344 -11.35 16.42 8.47
CA THR A 344 -10.44 15.32 8.12
C THR A 344 -10.33 14.31 9.27
N ARG A 345 -10.84 13.08 9.05
CA ARG A 345 -10.82 11.97 10.03
C ARG A 345 -9.42 11.34 10.15
N THR A 346 -8.42 12.14 10.50
CA THR A 346 -7.00 11.73 10.45
C THR A 346 -6.37 11.62 11.83
N SER A 347 -7.01 12.18 12.87
CA SER A 347 -6.66 11.94 14.26
C SER A 347 -7.04 10.52 14.70
N PRO A 348 -6.46 10.02 15.81
CA PRO A 348 -6.85 8.75 16.38
C PRO A 348 -8.37 8.66 16.58
N LEU A 349 -8.97 7.56 16.15
CA LEU A 349 -10.40 7.30 16.31
C LEU A 349 -10.61 6.10 17.23
N LEU A 350 -11.74 6.08 17.92
CA LEU A 350 -12.12 5.02 18.83
C LEU A 350 -13.62 4.81 18.77
N SER A 351 -14.05 3.55 18.68
CA SER A 351 -15.44 3.15 18.80
C SER A 351 -15.57 1.92 19.69
N LEU A 352 -16.66 1.87 20.47
CA LEU A 352 -16.92 0.78 21.40
C LEU A 352 -18.33 0.24 21.18
N ASP A 353 -18.42 -1.08 21.05
CA ASP A 353 -19.64 -1.84 21.14
C ASP A 353 -19.72 -2.39 22.56
N HIS A 354 -20.60 -1.79 23.37
CA HIS A 354 -20.77 -2.19 24.76
C HIS A 354 -21.41 -3.57 24.91
N ASN A 355 -22.29 -3.96 23.97
CA ASN A 355 -23.04 -5.20 24.04
C ASN A 355 -22.13 -6.38 23.72
N ASN A 356 -21.36 -6.26 22.64
CA ASN A 356 -20.44 -7.30 22.18
C ASN A 356 -19.03 -7.16 22.76
N ARG A 357 -18.77 -6.12 23.56
CA ARG A 357 -17.46 -5.79 24.16
C ARG A 357 -16.37 -5.73 23.10
N ILE A 358 -16.58 -4.95 22.04
CA ILE A 358 -15.61 -4.77 20.96
C ILE A 358 -15.15 -3.31 20.95
N LEU A 359 -13.85 -3.11 21.18
CA LEU A 359 -13.19 -1.82 21.02
C LEU A 359 -12.47 -1.79 19.68
N VAL A 360 -12.79 -0.84 18.82
CA VAL A 360 -12.08 -0.61 17.55
C VAL A 360 -11.37 0.73 17.62
N THR A 361 -10.07 0.75 17.33
CA THR A 361 -9.28 1.98 17.23
C THR A 361 -8.71 2.14 15.83
N TYR A 362 -8.55 3.38 15.37
CA TYR A 362 -7.79 3.70 14.17
C TYR A 362 -6.71 4.72 14.49
N ASP A 363 -5.48 4.45 14.03
CA ASP A 363 -4.36 5.38 14.06
C ASP A 363 -3.76 5.47 12.65
N CYS A 364 -3.53 6.69 12.16
CA CYS A 364 -2.83 6.88 10.90
C CYS A 364 -1.34 6.55 11.03
N HIS A 365 -0.70 6.14 9.93
CA HIS A 365 0.75 5.93 9.93
C HIS A 365 1.53 7.27 9.97
N GLY A 366 2.75 7.25 10.54
CA GLY A 366 3.68 8.39 10.55
C GLY A 366 4.17 8.81 9.15
N PRO A 367 5.01 9.85 9.03
CA PRO A 367 5.43 10.38 7.74
C PRO A 367 6.04 9.33 6.77
N PRO A 368 5.85 9.46 5.43
CA PRO A 368 5.21 10.55 4.70
C PRO A 368 3.69 10.46 4.74
N LEU A 369 3.01 11.37 5.44
CA LEU A 369 1.56 11.37 5.53
C LEU A 369 1.00 12.51 4.68
N GLN A 370 0.21 12.19 3.65
CA GLN A 370 -0.23 13.19 2.64
C GLN A 370 -1.59 13.84 2.96
N TYR A 371 -1.87 14.14 4.24
CA TYR A 371 -3.11 14.80 4.67
C TYR A 371 -2.97 16.33 4.81
N ILE A 372 -4.12 17.02 4.88
CA ILE A 372 -4.20 18.49 4.91
C ILE A 372 -3.52 19.07 6.16
N SER A 373 -3.68 18.45 7.33
CA SER A 373 -3.07 18.89 8.58
C SER A 373 -3.22 17.83 9.68
N ILE A 374 -2.17 17.60 10.46
CA ILE A 374 -2.19 16.78 11.67
C ILE A 374 -1.22 17.31 12.72
N ALA A 375 -1.57 17.20 14.01
CA ALA A 375 -0.66 17.53 15.10
C ALA A 375 0.52 16.56 15.12
N THR A 376 1.74 17.05 15.36
CA THR A 376 2.94 16.19 15.43
C THR A 376 2.87 15.16 16.55
N SER A 377 2.17 15.49 17.64
CA SER A 377 1.91 14.56 18.76
C SER A 377 1.05 13.36 18.37
N GLN A 378 0.34 13.40 17.23
CA GLN A 378 -0.47 12.30 16.70
C GLN A 378 0.25 11.51 15.58
N LEU A 379 1.44 11.96 15.16
CA LEU A 379 2.24 11.27 14.16
C LEU A 379 3.03 10.15 14.81
N HIS A 380 2.47 8.94 14.81
CA HIS A 380 3.15 7.76 15.32
C HIS A 380 3.51 6.78 14.21
N TYR A 381 4.72 6.24 14.27
CA TYR A 381 5.09 5.12 13.40
C TYR A 381 4.42 3.84 13.88
N ILE A 382 3.90 3.05 12.94
CA ILE A 382 3.15 1.82 13.24
C ILE A 382 4.00 0.86 14.08
N ALA A 383 5.28 0.70 13.74
CA ALA A 383 6.18 -0.17 14.50
C ALA A 383 6.23 0.18 16.00
N ASN A 384 6.31 1.48 16.33
CA ASN A 384 6.33 1.94 17.72
C ASN A 384 5.00 1.68 18.43
N LYS A 385 3.87 1.78 17.72
CA LYS A 385 2.55 1.45 18.26
C LYS A 385 2.38 -0.06 18.48
N LEU A 386 2.90 -0.89 17.59
CA LEU A 386 2.86 -2.36 17.74
C LEU A 386 3.66 -2.83 18.96
N ASP A 387 4.77 -2.17 19.27
CA ASP A 387 5.58 -2.49 20.45
C ASP A 387 4.88 -2.17 21.78
N SER A 388 3.91 -1.24 21.79
CA SER A 388 3.12 -0.92 22.99
C SER A 388 1.84 -1.74 23.15
N ILE A 389 1.48 -2.56 22.17
CA ILE A 389 0.31 -3.44 22.24
C ILE A 389 0.63 -4.68 23.08
N MET A 390 -0.22 -4.99 24.06
CA MET A 390 -0.08 -6.22 24.85
C MET A 390 -0.24 -7.48 23.97
N GLY A 391 -1.28 -7.48 23.11
CA GLY A 391 -1.64 -8.60 22.24
C GLY A 391 -2.49 -9.65 22.97
N GLY A 392 -2.72 -10.79 22.32
CA GLY A 392 -3.42 -11.95 22.88
C GLY A 392 -4.59 -12.43 22.02
N SER A 393 -5.27 -13.47 22.50
CA SER A 393 -6.37 -14.14 21.77
C SER A 393 -7.59 -13.26 21.51
N ASN A 394 -7.72 -12.16 22.25
CA ASN A 394 -8.75 -11.14 22.09
C ASN A 394 -8.28 -9.91 21.30
N THR A 395 -7.08 -9.94 20.71
CA THR A 395 -6.50 -8.80 19.99
C THR A 395 -6.40 -9.09 18.50
N VAL A 396 -6.92 -8.17 17.68
CA VAL A 396 -6.80 -8.13 16.23
C VAL A 396 -6.05 -6.86 15.83
N VAL A 397 -5.04 -6.99 14.99
CA VAL A 397 -4.30 -5.87 14.42
C VAL A 397 -4.46 -5.90 12.90
N ALA A 398 -5.03 -4.86 12.30
CA ALA A 398 -5.11 -4.72 10.86
C ALA A 398 -4.17 -3.62 10.34
N LEU A 399 -3.37 -3.93 9.33
CA LEU A 399 -2.34 -3.06 8.77
C LEU A 399 -2.60 -2.76 7.30
N SER A 400 -2.54 -1.49 6.90
CA SER A 400 -2.53 -1.09 5.48
C SER A 400 -1.73 0.19 5.26
N VAL A 401 -0.62 0.09 4.54
CA VAL A 401 0.26 1.24 4.28
C VAL A 401 0.70 1.15 2.84
N TRP A 402 0.26 2.08 1.99
CA TRP A 402 0.77 2.17 0.61
C TRP A 402 0.51 3.55 -0.02
N ALA A 403 -0.65 4.16 0.25
CA ALA A 403 -1.18 5.26 -0.55
C ALA A 403 -0.27 6.50 -0.57
N HIS A 404 0.46 6.73 0.51
CA HIS A 404 1.32 7.90 0.65
C HIS A 404 2.77 7.67 0.19
N PHE A 405 3.12 6.43 -0.19
CA PHE A 405 4.46 6.03 -0.63
C PHE A 405 4.61 6.01 -2.16
N GLY A 406 3.51 6.07 -2.92
CA GLY A 406 3.54 5.93 -4.38
C GLY A 406 4.38 6.97 -5.12
N ASN A 407 4.78 8.06 -4.45
CA ASN A 407 5.59 9.14 -5.03
C ASN A 407 7.09 9.05 -4.73
N PHE A 408 7.51 7.97 -4.08
CA PHE A 408 8.88 7.79 -3.61
C PHE A 408 9.56 6.58 -4.29
N PRO A 409 10.90 6.50 -4.26
CA PRO A 409 11.62 5.27 -4.56
C PRO A 409 11.05 4.09 -3.76
N LEU A 410 11.03 2.91 -4.36
CA LEU A 410 10.41 1.72 -3.77
C LEU A 410 11.12 1.29 -2.48
N GLU A 411 12.41 1.57 -2.37
CA GLU A 411 13.27 1.33 -1.22
C GLU A 411 12.69 1.94 0.06
N ILE A 412 12.14 3.17 -0.02
CA ILE A 412 11.47 3.82 1.12
C ILE A 412 10.28 2.99 1.61
N TYR A 413 9.49 2.49 0.67
CA TYR A 413 8.33 1.66 0.99
C TYR A 413 8.73 0.30 1.54
N ILE A 414 9.76 -0.33 0.96
CA ILE A 414 10.26 -1.63 1.41
C ILE A 414 10.82 -1.52 2.83
N ARG A 415 11.63 -0.51 3.13
CA ARG A 415 12.19 -0.29 4.48
C ARG A 415 11.12 -0.01 5.53
N ARG A 416 10.08 0.75 5.17
CA ARG A 416 8.88 0.93 5.99
C ARG A 416 8.23 -0.41 6.34
N LEU A 417 8.07 -1.29 5.34
CA LEU A 417 7.50 -2.62 5.55
C LEU A 417 8.42 -3.53 6.38
N LEU A 418 9.74 -3.46 6.20
CA LEU A 418 10.71 -4.22 7.00
C LEU A 418 10.64 -3.81 8.49
N SER A 419 10.55 -2.50 8.77
CA SER A 419 10.34 -1.97 10.12
C SER A 419 9.05 -2.51 10.75
N ILE A 420 7.93 -2.44 10.02
CA ILE A 420 6.64 -2.98 10.47
C ILE A 420 6.71 -4.50 10.67
N ARG A 421 7.36 -5.23 9.77
CA ARG A 421 7.58 -6.68 9.87
C ARG A 421 8.31 -7.04 11.16
N ARG A 422 9.40 -6.33 11.50
CA ARG A 422 10.14 -6.55 12.75
C ARG A 422 9.24 -6.35 13.97
N ALA A 423 8.41 -5.31 13.98
CA ALA A 423 7.48 -5.05 15.08
C ALA A 423 6.36 -6.10 15.19
N VAL A 424 5.80 -6.55 14.05
CA VAL A 424 4.84 -7.66 14.01
C VAL A 424 5.45 -8.95 14.57
N LEU A 425 6.70 -9.26 14.21
CA LEU A 425 7.40 -10.43 14.75
C LEU A 425 7.60 -10.30 16.27
N ARG A 426 8.02 -9.14 16.78
CA ARG A 426 8.11 -8.91 18.25
C ARG A 426 6.76 -9.07 18.96
N LEU A 427 5.68 -8.55 18.37
CA LEU A 427 4.33 -8.71 18.90
C LEU A 427 3.91 -10.18 18.96
N LEU A 428 4.13 -10.95 17.89
CA LEU A 428 3.75 -12.37 17.83
C LEU A 428 4.65 -13.27 18.68
N THR A 429 5.91 -12.88 18.91
CA THR A 429 6.78 -13.54 19.90
C THR A 429 6.26 -13.32 21.32
N ARG A 430 5.83 -12.10 21.66
CA ARG A 430 5.28 -11.77 23.00
C ARG A 430 3.88 -12.33 23.22
N ALA A 431 3.04 -12.30 22.19
CA ALA A 431 1.61 -12.62 22.25
C ALA A 431 1.20 -13.42 21.00
N PRO A 432 1.52 -14.72 20.94
CA PRO A 432 1.35 -15.55 19.74
C PRO A 432 -0.11 -15.71 19.32
N ASP A 433 -1.07 -15.53 20.24
CA ASP A 433 -2.52 -15.62 19.96
C ASP A 433 -3.11 -14.37 19.29
N THR A 434 -2.33 -13.32 19.09
CA THR A 434 -2.78 -12.12 18.37
C THR A 434 -3.07 -12.44 16.90
N LEU A 435 -4.22 -11.99 16.38
CA LEU A 435 -4.54 -12.07 14.95
C LEU A 435 -4.00 -10.83 14.23
N VAL A 436 -3.14 -11.01 13.23
CA VAL A 436 -2.64 -9.90 12.39
C VAL A 436 -3.23 -10.02 10.99
N VAL A 437 -3.88 -8.96 10.52
CA VAL A 437 -4.47 -8.86 9.19
C VAL A 437 -3.69 -7.83 8.38
N ILE A 438 -3.22 -8.19 7.19
CA ILE A 438 -2.48 -7.27 6.31
C ILE A 438 -3.32 -7.04 5.05
N ARG A 439 -3.64 -5.77 4.78
CA ARG A 439 -4.35 -5.33 3.57
C ARG A 439 -3.36 -4.66 2.63
N GLY A 440 -3.09 -5.35 1.52
CA GLY A 440 -2.17 -4.91 0.45
C GLY A 440 -2.70 -3.81 -0.44
#